data_AF-A0A930MXB4-F1
#
_entry.id   AF-A0A930MXB4-F1
#
_cell.length_a   1.000
_cell.length_b   1.000
_cell.length_c   1.000
_cell.angle_alpha   90.00
_cell.angle_beta   90.00
_cell.angle_gamma   90.00
#
_symmetry.space_group_name_H-M   'P 1'
#
loop_
_entity.id
_entity.type
_entity.pdbx_description
1 polymer ?
#
loop_
_entity_poly.entity_id
_entity_poly.type
_entity_poly.pdbx_seq_one_letter_code
_entity_poly.pdbx_strand_id
1 'polypeptide(L)' 'MMKIKMFTVNPVQENAYVIYDETGEGAIID' A
#
# COMPACT_ATOMS: atom_id res chain seq x y z
N MET A 1 14.16 6.07 2.82
CA MET A 1 13.71 4.85 3.50
C MET A 1 12.28 4.50 3.11
N MET A 2 12.14 3.44 2.32
CA MET A 2 10.86 2.95 1.82
C MET A 2 9.97 2.42 2.96
N LYS A 3 8.67 2.73 2.89
CA LYS A 3 7.63 2.30 3.83
C LYS A 3 6.54 1.53 3.09
N ILE A 4 5.96 0.55 3.75
CA ILE A 4 4.87 -0.27 3.23
C ILE A 4 3.71 -0.22 4.23
N LYS A 5 2.50 0.03 3.74
CA LYS A 5 1.24 -0.13 4.46
C LYS A 5 0.35 -1.11 3.71
N MET A 6 -0.41 -1.91 4.44
CA MET A 6 -1.36 -2.87 3.89
C MET A 6 -2.76 -2.57 4.42
N PHE A 7 -3.76 -2.71 3.57
CA PHE A 7 -5.16 -2.78 3.98
C PHE A 7 -5.86 -3.92 3.24
N THR A 8 -6.83 -4.54 3.91
CA THR A 8 -7.63 -5.62 3.33
C THR A 8 -9.00 -5.07 2.93
N VAL A 9 -9.36 -5.25 1.66
CA VAL A 9 -10.65 -4.89 1.10
C VAL A 9 -11.64 -6.01 1.41
N ASN A 10 -12.50 -5.80 2.41
CA ASN A 10 -13.60 -6.71 2.73
C ASN A 10 -14.87 -6.32 1.96
N PRO A 11 -15.67 -7.29 1.47
CA PRO A 11 -15.59 -8.73 1.68
C PRO A 11 -14.71 -9.49 0.66
N VAL A 12 -14.07 -8.79 -0.27
CA VAL A 12 -13.33 -9.38 -1.41
C VAL A 12 -12.05 -10.12 -0.96
N GLN A 13 -11.62 -9.92 0.30
CA GLN A 13 -10.40 -10.50 0.88
C GLN A 13 -9.15 -10.25 0.02
N GLU A 14 -9.12 -9.10 -0.64
CA GLU A 14 -7.98 -8.64 -1.42
C GLU A 14 -7.14 -7.72 -0.54
N ASN A 15 -5.83 -7.94 -0.52
CA ASN A 15 -4.91 -6.99 0.11
C ASN A 15 -4.57 -5.93 -0.93
N ALA A 16 -4.36 -4.70 -0.49
CA ALA A 16 -3.72 -3.69 -1.29
C ALA A 16 -2.60 -3.07 -0.46
N TYR A 17 -1.50 -2.76 -1.15
CA TYR A 17 -0.26 -2.27 -0.58
C TYR A 17 0.00 -0.84 -1.06
N VAL A 18 0.32 0.03 -0.10
CA VAL A 18 0.83 1.37 -0.38
C VAL A 18 2.31 1.38 -0.07
N ILE A 19 3.11 1.61 -1.10
CA ILE A 19 4.56 1.75 -0.99
C ILE A 19 4.90 3.22 -1.21
N TYR A 20 5.64 3.82 -0.29
CA TYR A 20 5.99 5.24 -0.36
C TYR A 20 7.32 5.51 0.33
N ASP A 21 7.93 6.64 0.02
CA ASP A 21 9.16 7.09 0.67
C ASP A 21 8.98 8.47 1.36
N GLU A 22 10.08 9.01 1.87
CA GLU A 22 10.16 10.30 2.55
C GLU A 22 9.95 11.51 1.65
N THR A 23 10.06 11.36 0.33
CA THR A 23 9.82 12.43 -0.64
C THR A 23 8.32 12.63 -0.89
N GLY A 24 7.50 11.64 -0.50
CA GLY A 24 6.06 11.61 -0.78
C GLY A 24 5.70 10.90 -2.07
N GLU A 25 6.69 10.42 -2.83
CA GLU A 25 6.49 9.55 -3.99
C GLU A 25 6.12 8.13 -3.55
N GLY A 26 5.26 7.48 -4.33
CA GLY A 26 4.77 6.14 -4.00
C GLY A 26 3.85 5.54 -5.06
N ALA A 27 3.50 4.28 -4.84
CA ALA A 27 2.60 3.50 -5.69
C ALA A 27 1.62 2.70 -4.84
N ILE A 28 0.49 2.36 -5.47
CA ILE A 28 -0.49 1.43 -4.94
C ILE A 28 -0.41 0.15 -5.78
N ILE A 29 -0.38 -0.99 -5.10
CA ILE A 29 -0.37 -2.32 -5.71
C ILE A 29 -1.53 -3.10 -5.12
N ASP A 30 -2.34 -3.70 -5.98
CA ASP A 30 -3.31 -4.72 -5.58
C ASP A 30 -2.55 -6.01 -5.23
#